data_AF-A0A194RTJ6-F1
#
_entry.id   AF-A0A194RTJ6-F1
#
_cell.length_a   1.000
_cell.length_b   1.000
_cell.length_c   1.000
_cell.angle_alpha   90.00
_cell.angle_beta   90.00
_cell.angle_gamma   90.00
#
_symmetry.space_group_name_H-M   'P 1'
#
loop_
_entity.id
_entity.type
_entity.pdbx_description
1 polymer ?
#
loop_
_entity_poly.entity_id
_entity_poly.type
_entity_poly.pdbx_seq_one_letter_code
_entity_poly.pdbx_strand_id
1 'polypeptide(L)'
;MIRPILILILTFNAVNGGYFRYLSNQMQSLLSTVSPFGYQFSSTNIPITSNAPALRLPVNGFGHETVAATYGVPNYSNPPPPPGSGSDPATQTCGLPPTFCPKARYRSLDGSCNNIQTPVWGTPQTPYGRLVQYNYADGVSAMPVSQTGRQLPNPREISLRLFPDKQLIDPVWNLNAQQWGQIITHDMSLTAGVAQTHKDLLTCCDDNGRLAPDAAFNPTCAPILIPPTDAIHAPQGTQCMNFVRTTTTRDRGCTAPNAPAEPLSTVTAYMDLSLVYGSSAQQGAAIRAYSGGRLATLVRSGREWPPQDPNITLTCESAVSVNEPCYLTGDIRVNQNPQLTILQIILLREHNRIADSLAKVNPYWDDETIYQEARRIHIAEIQHINYYEYLPIFLGFNNMVKNKLIYPGAKGYVNDYNPRVNPTVLDEHATAAFRHFHTLIRGYLQRNNTFGGDLRATDIQRGRDHGLGSYKATRAACNLPVPHTFHDMLDFISEQNVQILQTLYDTPEDVELVVAGSLERNVPSAQAGPTFLCILTEQFYRTRAGDRYFYENGADPEIAFTPSQLESIRHGSSMARLLCDNADHIQLMQPRAFEQISHNNKLVPCEELPTVDLSLWADSRNYYKKK
;
A
#
# COMPACT_ATOMS: atom_id res chain seq x y z
N MET A 1 -2.43 -61.57 -31.35
CA MET A 1 -3.36 -62.52 -30.70
C MET A 1 -4.32 -61.73 -29.82
N ILE A 2 -5.61 -61.75 -30.19
CA ILE A 2 -6.81 -61.80 -29.33
C ILE A 2 -6.99 -60.70 -28.25
N ARG A 3 -7.84 -59.70 -28.54
CA ARG A 3 -8.86 -59.14 -27.62
C ARG A 3 -9.93 -60.23 -27.33
N PRO A 4 -10.83 -60.22 -26.31
CA PRO A 4 -11.55 -59.01 -25.82
C PRO A 4 -12.23 -59.03 -24.39
N ILE A 5 -12.82 -57.86 -23.99
CA ILE A 5 -14.14 -57.63 -23.33
C ILE A 5 -14.39 -58.19 -21.89
N LEU A 6 -14.85 -57.45 -20.86
CA LEU A 6 -16.23 -56.93 -20.68
C LEU A 6 -16.36 -55.92 -19.51
N ILE A 7 -16.92 -54.77 -19.88
CA ILE A 7 -17.74 -53.74 -19.19
C ILE A 7 -18.61 -54.23 -18.01
N LEU A 8 -18.70 -53.45 -16.91
CA LEU A 8 -20.00 -53.05 -16.32
C LEU A 8 -19.93 -51.72 -15.55
N ILE A 9 -20.82 -50.81 -15.94
CA ILE A 9 -21.16 -49.53 -15.29
C ILE A 9 -22.23 -49.81 -14.23
N LEU A 10 -22.14 -49.22 -13.04
CA LEU A 10 -23.31 -48.83 -12.23
C LEU A 10 -22.95 -47.63 -11.34
N THR A 11 -23.56 -46.48 -11.67
CA THR A 11 -23.73 -45.31 -10.82
C THR A 11 -24.85 -45.55 -9.81
N PHE A 12 -24.70 -45.15 -8.54
CA PHE A 12 -25.81 -44.65 -7.73
C PHE A 12 -25.34 -43.72 -6.59
N ASN A 13 -26.21 -42.76 -6.31
CA ASN A 13 -26.04 -41.56 -5.50
C ASN A 13 -26.16 -41.81 -3.97
N ALA A 14 -25.35 -41.02 -3.24
CA ALA A 14 -25.72 -40.16 -2.11
C ALA A 14 -26.10 -40.71 -0.71
N VAL A 15 -25.71 -39.88 0.27
CA VAL A 15 -26.39 -39.49 1.53
C VAL A 15 -25.86 -40.07 2.87
N ASN A 16 -25.52 -39.10 3.76
CA ASN A 16 -25.38 -39.12 5.24
C ASN A 16 -24.24 -39.97 5.84
N GLY A 17 -23.50 -39.55 6.87
CA GLY A 17 -23.69 -38.52 7.90
C GLY A 17 -23.25 -39.13 9.25
N GLY A 18 -22.55 -38.37 10.09
CA GLY A 18 -22.49 -38.64 11.54
C GLY A 18 -21.24 -39.32 12.12
N TYR A 19 -20.45 -38.50 12.84
CA TYR A 19 -19.86 -38.73 14.17
C TYR A 19 -19.68 -40.17 14.70
N PHE A 20 -18.46 -40.51 15.16
CA PHE A 20 -18.20 -40.86 16.57
C PHE A 20 -16.69 -40.89 16.90
N ARG A 21 -16.37 -40.34 18.08
CA ARG A 21 -15.09 -40.39 18.80
C ARG A 21 -14.74 -41.83 19.22
N TYR A 22 -13.44 -42.17 19.32
CA TYR A 22 -12.92 -42.84 20.52
C TYR A 22 -11.43 -42.55 20.73
N LEU A 23 -11.12 -42.26 21.99
CA LEU A 23 -9.85 -41.86 22.58
C LEU A 23 -9.02 -43.08 23.03
N SER A 24 -7.71 -42.83 23.18
CA SER A 24 -6.77 -43.47 24.13
C SER A 24 -6.19 -44.82 23.69
N ASN A 25 -4.92 -45.18 23.94
CA ASN A 25 -4.01 -44.80 25.03
C ASN A 25 -2.53 -44.81 24.59
N GLN A 26 -1.75 -43.97 25.27
CA GLN A 26 -0.29 -43.92 25.23
C GLN A 26 0.35 -45.09 26.01
N MET A 27 1.60 -45.41 25.63
CA MET A 27 2.83 -45.23 26.43
C MET A 27 3.75 -46.46 26.59
N GLN A 28 5.06 -46.15 26.56
CA GLN A 28 6.28 -46.89 26.94
C GLN A 28 6.96 -47.68 25.80
N SER A 29 8.00 -47.18 25.12
CA SER A 29 9.38 -46.77 25.51
C SER A 29 10.36 -47.92 25.68
N LEU A 30 11.42 -47.97 24.85
CA LEU A 30 12.86 -48.00 25.24
C LEU A 30 13.75 -48.42 24.05
N LEU A 31 14.66 -47.50 23.64
CA LEU A 31 16.09 -47.64 23.28
C LEU A 31 16.52 -48.75 22.27
N SER A 32 17.48 -48.60 21.36
CA SER A 32 18.38 -47.54 20.90
C SER A 32 19.21 -48.14 19.73
N THR A 33 19.88 -47.26 18.96
CA THR A 33 20.97 -47.54 17.98
C THR A 33 20.58 -48.16 16.62
N VAL A 34 20.73 -47.40 15.52
CA VAL A 34 21.85 -47.46 14.55
C VAL A 34 21.73 -46.24 13.59
N SER A 35 22.80 -45.47 13.42
CA SER A 35 23.06 -44.60 12.26
C SER A 35 24.28 -45.20 11.55
N PRO A 36 24.39 -45.21 10.19
CA PRO A 36 24.89 -44.01 9.47
C PRO A 36 24.38 -43.80 8.02
N PHE A 37 24.23 -42.51 7.67
CA PHE A 37 24.39 -41.82 6.36
C PHE A 37 23.79 -42.31 5.03
N GLY A 38 23.15 -41.35 4.33
CA GLY A 38 23.34 -41.11 2.90
C GLY A 38 22.14 -40.50 2.18
N TYR A 39 22.19 -39.22 1.77
CA TYR A 39 21.94 -38.82 0.37
C TYR A 39 22.51 -37.42 0.10
N GLN A 40 23.30 -37.36 -0.97
CA GLN A 40 24.12 -36.26 -1.46
C GLN A 40 23.27 -35.17 -2.14
N PHE A 41 23.50 -33.91 -1.80
CA PHE A 41 23.36 -32.82 -2.77
C PHE A 41 24.76 -32.58 -3.36
N SER A 42 24.88 -32.81 -4.67
CA SER A 42 26.10 -32.59 -5.44
C SER A 42 26.50 -31.11 -5.36
N SER A 43 27.63 -30.85 -4.70
CA SER A 43 28.36 -29.59 -4.77
C SER A 43 29.21 -29.56 -6.04
N THR A 44 28.88 -28.69 -6.97
CA THR A 44 29.88 -28.15 -7.89
C THR A 44 30.49 -26.91 -7.24
N ASN A 45 31.70 -27.07 -6.71
CA ASN A 45 32.56 -25.97 -6.30
C ASN A 45 32.93 -25.15 -7.54
N ILE A 46 32.29 -24.01 -7.73
CA ILE A 46 32.82 -22.91 -8.55
C ILE A 46 33.46 -21.92 -7.58
N PRO A 47 34.76 -21.60 -7.72
CA PRO A 47 35.36 -20.56 -6.91
C PRO A 47 34.74 -19.22 -7.35
N ILE A 48 33.87 -18.64 -6.51
CA ILE A 48 33.40 -17.27 -6.70
C ILE A 48 34.54 -16.35 -6.26
N THR A 49 35.42 -16.06 -7.21
CA THR A 49 36.26 -14.87 -7.14
C THR A 49 35.35 -13.64 -7.14
N SER A 50 35.70 -12.68 -6.30
CA SER A 50 35.10 -11.36 -6.20
C SER A 50 35.02 -10.64 -7.55
N ASN A 51 34.05 -9.71 -7.63
CA ASN A 51 33.88 -8.67 -8.65
C ASN A 51 33.18 -9.07 -9.96
N ALA A 52 31.88 -9.32 -9.90
CA ALA A 52 30.95 -8.93 -10.98
C ALA A 52 29.54 -8.71 -10.39
N PRO A 53 28.92 -7.52 -10.55
CA PRO A 53 27.54 -7.33 -10.12
C PRO A 53 26.63 -8.15 -11.03
N ALA A 54 25.82 -9.04 -10.47
CA ALA A 54 24.69 -9.62 -11.19
C ALA A 54 23.79 -8.46 -11.67
N LEU A 55 23.77 -8.23 -12.97
CA LEU A 55 22.97 -7.18 -13.59
C LEU A 55 21.48 -7.46 -13.35
N ARG A 56 20.78 -6.46 -12.84
CA ARG A 56 19.32 -6.38 -12.84
C ARG A 56 18.86 -6.38 -14.30
N LEU A 57 17.79 -7.13 -14.62
CA LEU A 57 17.14 -6.96 -15.93
C LEU A 57 16.57 -5.54 -16.00
N PRO A 58 16.94 -4.73 -17.01
CA PRO A 58 16.49 -3.35 -17.08
C PRO A 58 14.99 -3.28 -17.40
N VAL A 59 14.25 -2.48 -16.62
CA VAL A 59 13.00 -1.85 -17.06
C VAL A 59 13.42 -0.50 -17.62
N ASN A 60 13.65 -0.44 -18.94
CA ASN A 60 14.16 0.76 -19.60
C ASN A 60 13.03 1.77 -19.84
N GLY A 61 13.23 3.02 -19.41
CA GLY A 61 12.61 4.19 -20.02
C GLY A 61 11.97 5.18 -19.03
N PHE A 62 12.75 6.11 -18.46
CA PHE A 62 12.22 7.33 -17.82
C PHE A 62 13.12 8.52 -18.21
N GLY A 63 12.59 9.37 -19.10
CA GLY A 63 13.30 10.51 -19.68
C GLY A 63 12.68 11.84 -19.24
N HIS A 64 13.58 12.76 -18.88
CA HIS A 64 13.44 14.17 -18.50
C HIS A 64 12.78 15.08 -19.56
N GLU A 65 12.16 16.19 -19.13
CA GLU A 65 12.70 17.57 -19.33
C GLU A 65 11.84 18.68 -18.68
N THR A 66 12.52 19.78 -18.34
CA THR A 66 12.11 20.97 -17.54
C THR A 66 12.04 22.23 -18.40
N VAL A 67 11.08 23.16 -18.23
CA VAL A 67 11.23 24.64 -18.38
C VAL A 67 10.11 25.40 -17.64
N ALA A 68 10.43 26.59 -17.09
CA ALA A 68 9.64 27.40 -16.14
C ALA A 68 8.97 28.69 -16.72
N ALA A 69 8.00 29.21 -15.93
CA ALA A 69 7.53 30.62 -15.73
C ALA A 69 6.66 31.30 -16.83
N THR A 70 5.60 32.12 -16.60
CA THR A 70 5.00 32.79 -15.41
C THR A 70 3.65 33.51 -15.74
N TYR A 71 2.86 33.85 -14.69
CA TYR A 71 1.71 34.80 -14.55
C TYR A 71 0.33 34.34 -15.12
N GLY A 72 -0.82 34.40 -14.44
CA GLY A 72 -1.25 34.85 -13.10
C GLY A 72 -2.77 35.16 -13.14
N VAL A 73 -3.50 34.83 -12.05
CA VAL A 73 -4.79 35.37 -11.50
C VAL A 73 -5.64 34.21 -10.90
N PRO A 74 -6.13 34.31 -9.64
CA PRO A 74 -6.63 33.17 -8.87
C PRO A 74 -8.17 33.02 -8.95
N ASN A 75 -8.67 31.79 -8.85
CA ASN A 75 -9.92 31.54 -8.10
C ASN A 75 -10.12 30.08 -7.67
N TYR A 76 -10.30 29.98 -6.35
CA TYR A 76 -10.75 28.96 -5.42
C TYR A 76 -11.36 27.64 -5.90
N SER A 77 -10.90 26.56 -5.26
CA SER A 77 -11.72 25.47 -4.69
C SER A 77 -10.90 24.71 -3.65
N ASN A 78 -11.38 24.55 -2.41
CA ASN A 78 -11.07 23.44 -1.47
C ASN A 78 -11.86 23.60 -0.14
N PRO A 79 -12.48 22.54 0.42
CA PRO A 79 -12.84 22.47 1.85
C PRO A 79 -11.57 22.43 2.71
N PRO A 80 -11.66 22.72 4.03
CA PRO A 80 -10.47 22.83 4.83
C PRO A 80 -9.79 21.46 4.98
N PRO A 81 -8.46 21.45 4.89
CA PRO A 81 -7.64 20.30 5.23
C PRO A 81 -7.78 19.91 6.72
N PRO A 82 -7.16 18.80 7.17
CA PRO A 82 -6.74 18.66 8.57
C PRO A 82 -6.12 19.97 9.04
N PRO A 83 -6.27 20.38 10.31
CA PRO A 83 -5.74 21.65 10.82
C PRO A 83 -4.32 21.90 10.29
N GLY A 84 -4.23 22.72 9.25
CA GLY A 84 -3.02 23.07 8.52
C GLY A 84 -2.81 22.60 7.07
N SER A 85 -3.23 21.42 6.61
CA SER A 85 -2.83 20.83 5.29
C SER A 85 -3.43 21.47 4.00
N GLY A 86 -3.75 22.75 4.02
CA GLY A 86 -4.60 23.45 3.05
C GLY A 86 -4.82 24.91 3.42
N SER A 87 -4.29 25.32 4.58
CA SER A 87 -3.61 26.61 4.71
C SER A 87 -2.12 26.53 4.33
N ASP A 88 -1.53 25.33 4.17
CA ASP A 88 -0.18 25.14 3.64
C ASP A 88 -0.13 25.53 2.15
N PRO A 89 0.57 26.61 1.77
CA PRO A 89 0.71 27.03 0.37
C PRO A 89 1.28 25.94 -0.52
N ALA A 90 2.06 24.99 0.02
CA ALA A 90 2.61 23.87 -0.74
C ALA A 90 1.51 22.98 -1.36
N THR A 91 0.32 22.93 -0.75
CA THR A 91 -0.83 22.16 -1.26
C THR A 91 -1.44 22.72 -2.55
N GLN A 92 -1.06 23.92 -2.96
CA GLN A 92 -1.46 24.51 -4.24
C GLN A 92 -0.37 24.39 -5.32
N THR A 93 0.73 23.70 -5.01
CA THR A 93 1.89 23.57 -5.91
C THR A 93 1.94 22.17 -6.54
N CYS A 94 2.87 21.93 -7.46
CA CYS A 94 3.13 20.57 -7.96
C CYS A 94 4.50 20.04 -7.49
N GLY A 95 4.82 20.34 -6.24
CA GLY A 95 6.14 20.16 -5.63
C GLY A 95 6.97 21.42 -5.77
N LEU A 96 7.53 21.88 -4.66
CA LEU A 96 8.51 22.96 -4.65
C LEU A 96 9.86 22.41 -4.18
N PRO A 97 10.93 22.54 -4.99
CA PRO A 97 12.25 22.16 -4.52
C PRO A 97 12.65 23.06 -3.35
N PRO A 98 13.17 22.51 -2.24
CA PRO A 98 13.83 23.31 -1.24
C PRO A 98 15.00 24.06 -1.87
N THR A 99 15.25 25.28 -1.39
CA THR A 99 16.33 26.15 -1.91
C THR A 99 17.71 25.55 -1.69
N PHE A 100 17.89 24.79 -0.61
CA PHE A 100 19.10 24.02 -0.33
C PHE A 100 18.76 22.78 0.47
N CYS A 101 19.61 21.75 0.36
CA CYS A 101 19.51 20.56 1.20
C CYS A 101 20.53 20.59 2.32
N PRO A 102 20.12 20.79 3.59
CA PRO A 102 21.04 20.68 4.72
C PRO A 102 21.55 19.24 4.84
N LYS A 103 22.80 19.08 5.30
CA LYS A 103 23.25 17.80 5.82
C LYS A 103 22.46 17.51 7.09
N ALA A 104 21.52 16.58 7.03
CA ALA A 104 20.64 16.21 8.13
C ALA A 104 20.77 14.72 8.44
N ARG A 105 20.78 14.41 9.74
CA ARG A 105 20.72 13.03 10.26
C ARG A 105 19.35 12.41 10.09
N TYR A 106 18.29 13.22 10.16
CA TYR A 106 16.90 12.78 10.12
C TYR A 106 16.24 13.17 8.80
N ARG A 107 15.29 12.34 8.37
CA ARG A 107 14.41 12.62 7.23
C ARG A 107 13.54 13.85 7.54
N SER A 108 13.30 14.70 6.56
CA SER A 108 12.23 15.70 6.69
C SER A 108 10.86 15.02 6.76
N LEU A 109 9.82 15.75 7.17
CA LEU A 109 8.45 15.23 7.20
C LEU A 109 7.83 15.12 5.80
N ASP A 110 8.25 15.98 4.87
CA ASP A 110 7.79 16.00 3.48
C ASP A 110 8.67 15.14 2.55
N GLY A 111 9.63 14.40 3.08
CA GLY A 111 10.56 13.57 2.30
C GLY A 111 11.57 14.34 1.43
N SER A 112 11.54 15.68 1.45
CA SER A 112 12.48 16.51 0.70
C SER A 112 13.94 16.24 1.08
N CYS A 113 14.86 16.45 0.13
CA CYS A 113 16.29 16.22 0.33
C CYS A 113 16.67 14.78 0.71
N ASN A 114 15.79 13.80 0.51
CA ASN A 114 16.19 12.41 0.48
C ASN A 114 17.18 12.18 -0.67
N ASN A 115 16.80 12.57 -1.89
CA ASN A 115 17.72 12.66 -3.01
C ASN A 115 18.36 14.06 -3.06
N ILE A 116 19.69 14.14 -2.91
CA ILE A 116 20.42 15.42 -2.90
C ILE A 116 20.54 16.04 -4.30
N GLN A 117 20.50 15.24 -5.37
CA GLN A 117 20.59 15.71 -6.75
C GLN A 117 19.24 16.23 -7.25
N THR A 118 18.15 15.58 -6.84
CA THR A 118 16.78 15.98 -7.17
C THR A 118 15.91 16.03 -5.90
N PRO A 119 15.97 17.14 -5.13
CA PRO A 119 15.37 17.23 -3.79
C PRO A 119 13.85 17.01 -3.69
N VAL A 120 13.12 17.14 -4.80
CA VAL A 120 11.65 16.96 -4.90
C VAL A 120 11.21 15.52 -5.13
N TRP A 121 12.13 14.60 -5.40
CA TRP A 121 11.74 13.22 -5.65
C TRP A 121 11.14 12.58 -4.40
N GLY A 122 9.94 12.02 -4.57
CA GLY A 122 9.17 11.40 -3.49
C GLY A 122 8.54 12.37 -2.50
N THR A 123 8.53 13.68 -2.75
CA THR A 123 7.83 14.64 -1.89
C THR A 123 6.33 14.67 -2.19
N PRO A 124 5.49 15.03 -1.21
CA PRO A 124 4.07 15.32 -1.42
C PRO A 124 3.82 16.39 -2.47
N GLN A 125 2.57 16.47 -2.90
CA GLN A 125 2.06 17.41 -3.89
C GLN A 125 2.75 17.30 -5.25
N THR A 126 3.36 16.16 -5.57
CA THR A 126 4.02 15.91 -6.85
C THR A 126 3.22 14.91 -7.69
N PRO A 127 3.38 14.92 -9.03
CA PRO A 127 2.78 13.91 -9.90
C PRO A 127 3.21 12.50 -9.53
N TYR A 128 2.30 11.53 -9.70
CA TYR A 128 2.69 10.13 -9.71
C TYR A 128 3.68 9.84 -10.85
N GLY A 129 4.58 8.90 -10.62
CA GLY A 129 5.39 8.32 -11.67
C GLY A 129 4.51 7.51 -12.63
N ARG A 130 5.03 7.23 -13.81
CA ARG A 130 4.34 6.43 -14.83
C ARG A 130 5.22 5.27 -15.22
N LEU A 131 4.65 4.12 -15.53
CA LEU A 131 5.34 3.02 -16.22
C LEU A 131 5.11 3.13 -17.73
N VAL A 132 3.92 3.58 -18.12
CA VAL A 132 3.50 3.77 -19.51
C VAL A 132 2.87 5.14 -19.72
N GLN A 133 2.83 5.58 -20.99
CA GLN A 133 2.24 6.86 -21.38
C GLN A 133 0.75 6.97 -20.98
N TYR A 134 0.29 8.22 -20.84
CA TYR A 134 -1.12 8.53 -20.55
C TYR A 134 -2.04 8.10 -21.70
N ASN A 135 -3.17 7.50 -21.34
CA ASN A 135 -4.22 7.09 -22.25
C ASN A 135 -5.45 7.98 -22.07
N TYR A 136 -5.35 9.22 -22.54
CA TYR A 136 -6.47 10.15 -22.64
C TYR A 136 -6.95 10.23 -24.09
N ALA A 137 -8.26 10.29 -24.31
CA ALA A 137 -8.83 10.29 -25.66
C ALA A 137 -8.42 11.53 -26.49
N ASP A 138 -8.18 12.66 -25.82
CA ASP A 138 -7.68 13.91 -26.39
C ASP A 138 -6.17 14.11 -26.18
N GLY A 139 -5.48 13.13 -25.59
CA GLY A 139 -4.08 13.24 -25.16
C GLY A 139 -3.84 14.17 -23.97
N VAL A 140 -4.90 14.76 -23.39
CA VAL A 140 -4.81 15.77 -22.33
C VAL A 140 -5.52 15.31 -21.06
N SER A 141 -6.83 15.10 -21.10
CA SER A 141 -7.61 14.78 -19.89
C SER A 141 -8.95 14.11 -20.16
N ALA A 142 -9.38 13.96 -21.42
CA ALA A 142 -10.65 13.31 -21.74
C ALA A 142 -10.58 11.81 -21.43
N MET A 143 -11.66 11.28 -20.83
CA MET A 143 -11.77 9.86 -20.50
C MET A 143 -11.49 8.99 -21.74
N PRO A 144 -10.75 7.89 -21.59
CA PRO A 144 -10.36 7.04 -22.72
C PRO A 144 -11.58 6.45 -23.45
N VAL A 145 -11.40 6.28 -24.75
CA VAL A 145 -12.33 5.60 -25.67
C VAL A 145 -11.66 4.37 -26.25
N SER A 146 -12.44 3.44 -26.79
CA SER A 146 -11.92 2.29 -27.53
C SER A 146 -11.16 2.74 -28.78
N GLN A 147 -10.21 1.92 -29.24
CA GLN A 147 -9.54 2.05 -30.53
C GLN A 147 -10.51 2.16 -31.72
N THR A 148 -11.75 1.68 -31.59
CA THR A 148 -12.81 1.84 -32.60
C THR A 148 -13.47 3.22 -32.59
N GLY A 149 -13.14 4.07 -31.63
CA GLY A 149 -13.77 5.36 -31.37
C GLY A 149 -15.04 5.29 -30.51
N ARG A 150 -15.47 4.09 -30.09
CA ARG A 150 -16.63 3.90 -29.20
C ARG A 150 -16.27 4.12 -27.73
N GLN A 151 -17.29 4.37 -26.90
CA GLN A 151 -17.10 4.42 -25.45
C GLN A 151 -16.63 3.07 -24.92
N LEU A 152 -15.70 3.08 -23.95
CA LEU A 152 -15.31 1.87 -23.23
C LEU A 152 -16.51 1.32 -22.42
N PRO A 153 -16.52 0.01 -22.08
CA PRO A 153 -17.65 -0.61 -21.42
C PRO A 153 -17.96 0.04 -20.07
N ASN A 154 -19.21 -0.03 -19.62
CA ASN A 154 -19.59 0.60 -18.36
C ASN A 154 -18.85 -0.06 -17.16
N PRO A 155 -18.20 0.71 -16.25
CA PRO A 155 -17.45 0.17 -15.12
C PRO A 155 -18.29 -0.73 -14.18
N ARG A 156 -19.56 -0.38 -13.97
CA ARG A 156 -20.49 -1.17 -13.16
C ARG A 156 -20.85 -2.48 -13.85
N GLU A 157 -21.01 -2.48 -15.17
CA GLU A 157 -21.23 -3.71 -15.92
C GLU A 157 -20.01 -4.64 -15.85
N ILE A 158 -18.80 -4.09 -16.01
CA ILE A 158 -17.54 -4.84 -15.85
C ILE A 158 -17.47 -5.46 -14.44
N SER A 159 -17.75 -4.65 -13.40
CA SER A 159 -17.77 -5.10 -12.00
C SER A 159 -18.71 -6.29 -11.79
N LEU A 160 -19.98 -6.15 -12.22
CA LEU A 160 -21.00 -7.19 -12.06
C LEU A 160 -20.66 -8.51 -12.77
N ARG A 161 -20.04 -8.43 -13.95
CA ARG A 161 -19.82 -9.60 -14.81
C ARG A 161 -18.49 -10.31 -14.54
N LEU A 162 -17.44 -9.58 -14.19
CA LEU A 162 -16.09 -10.13 -14.00
C LEU A 162 -15.68 -10.24 -12.52
N PHE A 163 -16.30 -9.48 -11.62
CA PHE A 163 -15.95 -9.43 -10.21
C PHE A 163 -17.17 -9.66 -9.30
N PRO A 164 -17.87 -10.81 -9.44
CA PRO A 164 -19.02 -11.11 -8.61
C PRO A 164 -18.63 -11.26 -7.14
N ASP A 165 -19.53 -10.87 -6.22
CA ASP A 165 -19.34 -11.07 -4.78
C ASP A 165 -19.20 -12.56 -4.46
N LYS A 166 -18.06 -12.93 -3.87
CA LYS A 166 -17.73 -14.30 -3.45
C LYS A 166 -17.08 -14.24 -2.08
N GLN A 167 -17.69 -14.90 -1.10
CA GLN A 167 -17.12 -15.06 0.22
C GLN A 167 -16.12 -16.21 0.22
N LEU A 168 -14.83 -15.88 0.09
CA LEU A 168 -13.72 -16.83 0.17
C LEU A 168 -12.86 -16.51 1.39
N ILE A 169 -12.53 -17.53 2.18
CA ILE A 169 -11.62 -17.38 3.33
C ILE A 169 -10.26 -17.92 2.91
N ASP A 170 -9.23 -17.10 3.04
CA ASP A 170 -7.86 -17.52 2.79
C ASP A 170 -7.40 -18.52 3.88
N PRO A 171 -6.90 -19.71 3.51
CA PRO A 171 -6.49 -20.73 4.48
C PRO A 171 -5.13 -20.44 5.14
N VAL A 172 -4.35 -19.50 4.62
CA VAL A 172 -2.98 -19.20 5.07
C VAL A 172 -2.92 -17.83 5.73
N TRP A 173 -3.49 -16.80 5.11
CA TRP A 173 -3.37 -15.42 5.56
C TRP A 173 -4.57 -14.99 6.40
N ASN A 174 -4.33 -14.15 7.39
CA ASN A 174 -5.37 -13.63 8.26
C ASN A 174 -5.76 -12.18 7.86
N LEU A 175 -6.77 -11.62 8.54
CA LEU A 175 -7.27 -10.28 8.24
C LEU A 175 -6.21 -9.18 8.41
N ASN A 176 -5.21 -9.39 9.28
CA ASN A 176 -4.12 -8.45 9.47
C ASN A 176 -3.31 -8.28 8.17
N ALA A 177 -3.14 -9.34 7.38
CA ALA A 177 -2.44 -9.26 6.09
C ALA A 177 -3.16 -8.33 5.10
N GLN A 178 -4.50 -8.33 5.08
CA GLN A 178 -5.24 -7.40 4.24
C GLN A 178 -5.15 -5.96 4.76
N GLN A 179 -5.36 -5.76 6.06
CA GLN A 179 -5.37 -4.43 6.66
C GLN A 179 -3.99 -3.77 6.65
N TRP A 180 -2.91 -4.55 6.79
CA TRP A 180 -1.55 -4.02 6.69
C TRP A 180 -1.18 -3.56 5.27
N GLY A 181 -1.78 -4.16 4.23
CA GLY A 181 -1.68 -3.66 2.87
C GLY A 181 -2.28 -2.25 2.74
N GLN A 182 -3.38 -1.98 3.46
CA GLN A 182 -3.96 -0.65 3.53
C GLN A 182 -3.02 0.35 4.24
N ILE A 183 -2.36 -0.07 5.34
CA ILE A 183 -1.34 0.75 6.02
C ILE A 183 -0.22 1.15 5.06
N ILE A 184 0.35 0.19 4.32
CA ILE A 184 1.42 0.47 3.34
C ILE A 184 0.91 1.41 2.24
N THR A 185 -0.31 1.19 1.73
CA THR A 185 -0.90 2.06 0.70
C THR A 185 -1.00 3.49 1.17
N HIS A 186 -1.41 3.67 2.42
CA HIS A 186 -1.64 4.99 2.99
C HIS A 186 -0.35 5.74 3.31
N ASP A 187 0.73 5.01 3.60
CA ASP A 187 2.07 5.59 3.77
C ASP A 187 2.64 6.15 2.45
N MET A 188 2.32 5.50 1.33
CA MET A 188 2.96 5.76 0.05
C MET A 188 2.13 6.60 -0.93
N SER A 189 0.80 6.63 -0.78
CA SER A 189 -0.07 7.27 -1.77
C SER A 189 -1.36 7.83 -1.20
N LEU A 190 -1.74 9.02 -1.66
CA LEU A 190 -3.02 9.66 -1.44
C LEU A 190 -3.28 10.63 -2.58
N THR A 191 -4.26 10.35 -3.43
CA THR A 191 -4.51 11.21 -4.59
C THR A 191 -5.20 12.50 -4.19
N ALA A 192 -4.71 13.62 -4.70
CA ALA A 192 -5.27 14.94 -4.46
C ALA A 192 -6.72 15.07 -4.99
N GLY A 193 -7.56 15.80 -4.25
CA GLY A 193 -8.92 16.13 -4.66
C GLY A 193 -9.95 15.01 -4.54
N VAL A 194 -9.58 13.85 -4.01
CA VAL A 194 -10.52 12.73 -3.79
C VAL A 194 -11.02 12.76 -2.35
N ALA A 195 -12.34 12.89 -2.17
CA ALA A 195 -12.93 12.73 -0.83
C ALA A 195 -12.73 11.29 -0.33
N GLN A 196 -12.28 11.14 0.92
CA GLN A 196 -11.92 9.84 1.50
C GLN A 196 -12.84 9.44 2.64
N THR A 197 -12.87 10.26 3.70
CA THR A 197 -13.65 10.02 4.94
C THR A 197 -14.83 10.98 5.09
N HIS A 198 -14.93 11.92 4.16
CA HIS A 198 -15.94 12.96 4.10
C HIS A 198 -16.70 12.87 2.77
N LYS A 199 -17.85 13.56 2.67
CA LYS A 199 -18.55 13.70 1.39
C LYS A 199 -17.78 14.61 0.45
N ASP A 200 -17.83 14.31 -0.84
CA ASP A 200 -17.42 15.28 -1.86
C ASP A 200 -18.23 16.57 -1.68
N LEU A 201 -17.58 17.74 -1.78
CA LEU A 201 -18.32 19.02 -1.82
C LEU A 201 -19.06 19.20 -3.15
N LEU A 202 -18.52 18.61 -4.21
CA LEU A 202 -19.12 18.56 -5.52
C LEU A 202 -19.85 17.23 -5.68
N THR A 203 -21.10 17.29 -6.10
CA THR A 203 -21.94 16.12 -6.27
C THR A 203 -22.24 15.92 -7.74
N CYS A 204 -21.71 14.85 -8.33
CA CYS A 204 -22.00 14.42 -9.71
C CYS A 204 -23.18 13.44 -9.76
N CYS A 205 -23.41 12.74 -8.65
CA CYS A 205 -24.57 11.91 -8.38
C CYS A 205 -25.00 12.10 -6.93
N ASP A 206 -26.25 12.45 -6.69
CA ASP A 206 -26.74 12.75 -5.35
C ASP A 206 -26.96 11.50 -4.48
N ASP A 207 -27.24 11.72 -3.19
CA ASP A 207 -27.50 10.66 -2.22
C ASP A 207 -28.75 9.81 -2.56
N ASN A 208 -29.64 10.32 -3.43
CA ASN A 208 -30.80 9.59 -3.94
C ASN A 208 -30.49 8.83 -5.24
N GLY A 209 -29.22 8.81 -5.66
CA GLY A 209 -28.76 8.15 -6.87
C GLY A 209 -29.19 8.86 -8.16
N ARG A 210 -29.44 10.17 -8.11
CA ARG A 210 -29.83 10.97 -9.29
C ARG A 210 -28.65 11.75 -9.83
N LEU A 211 -28.55 11.82 -11.15
CA LEU A 211 -27.52 12.62 -11.81
C LEU A 211 -27.71 14.09 -11.47
N ALA A 212 -26.63 14.76 -11.10
CA ALA A 212 -26.67 16.21 -10.92
C ALA A 212 -26.97 16.89 -12.26
N PRO A 213 -27.75 17.99 -12.28
CA PRO A 213 -28.15 18.67 -13.52
C PRO A 213 -26.98 19.12 -14.40
N ASP A 214 -25.85 19.45 -13.78
CA ASP A 214 -24.63 19.91 -14.44
C ASP A 214 -23.60 18.81 -14.72
N ALA A 215 -23.83 17.58 -14.25
CA ALA A 215 -22.86 16.48 -14.35
C ALA A 215 -22.42 16.17 -15.80
N ALA A 216 -23.27 16.46 -16.79
CA ALA A 216 -22.97 16.20 -18.20
C ALA A 216 -22.01 17.22 -18.84
N PHE A 217 -21.92 18.43 -18.30
CA PHE A 217 -21.07 19.51 -18.83
C PHE A 217 -20.03 20.02 -17.84
N ASN A 218 -20.10 19.59 -16.58
CA ASN A 218 -19.10 19.87 -15.58
C ASN A 218 -17.86 18.97 -15.80
N PRO A 219 -16.70 19.54 -16.17
CA PRO A 219 -15.50 18.75 -16.53
C PRO A 219 -14.90 17.98 -15.35
N THR A 220 -15.29 18.30 -14.11
CA THR A 220 -14.84 17.61 -12.89
C THR A 220 -15.71 16.40 -12.54
N CYS A 221 -16.81 16.20 -13.26
CA CYS A 221 -17.72 15.07 -13.04
C CYS A 221 -17.46 13.92 -14.03
N ALA A 222 -17.43 12.70 -13.48
CA ALA A 222 -17.40 11.47 -14.29
C ALA A 222 -18.20 10.35 -13.61
N PRO A 223 -19.51 10.55 -13.33
CA PRO A 223 -20.32 9.61 -12.56
C PRO A 223 -20.39 8.23 -13.22
N ILE A 224 -20.45 7.19 -12.40
CA ILE A 224 -20.59 5.82 -12.90
C ILE A 224 -22.08 5.57 -13.12
N LEU A 225 -22.51 5.49 -14.37
CA LEU A 225 -23.91 5.28 -14.72
C LEU A 225 -24.35 3.86 -14.37
N ILE A 226 -25.56 3.71 -13.82
CA ILE A 226 -26.16 2.42 -13.53
C ILE A 226 -26.80 1.86 -14.81
N PRO A 227 -26.39 0.67 -15.29
CA PRO A 227 -27.02 0.03 -16.45
C PRO A 227 -28.50 -0.29 -16.17
N PRO A 228 -29.40 -0.21 -17.17
CA PRO A 228 -30.80 -0.64 -16.99
C PRO A 228 -30.96 -2.10 -16.58
N THR A 229 -29.95 -2.93 -16.85
CA THR A 229 -29.89 -4.35 -16.50
C THR A 229 -29.32 -4.63 -15.10
N ASP A 230 -28.95 -3.60 -14.34
CA ASP A 230 -28.41 -3.76 -12.98
C ASP A 230 -29.49 -4.32 -12.04
N ALA A 231 -29.30 -5.54 -11.57
CA ALA A 231 -30.28 -6.23 -10.72
C ALA A 231 -30.44 -5.62 -9.31
N ILE A 232 -29.48 -4.79 -8.89
CA ILE A 232 -29.49 -4.15 -7.57
C ILE A 232 -30.05 -2.74 -7.75
N HIS A 233 -29.32 -1.86 -8.42
CA HIS A 233 -29.58 -0.42 -8.42
C HIS A 233 -30.72 0.02 -9.35
N ALA A 234 -30.94 -0.65 -10.49
CA ALA A 234 -31.96 -0.22 -11.45
C ALA A 234 -33.40 -0.36 -10.91
N PRO A 235 -33.81 -1.47 -10.24
CA PRO A 235 -35.13 -1.57 -9.61
C PRO A 235 -35.45 -0.49 -8.58
N GLN A 236 -34.41 0.13 -8.01
CA GLN A 236 -34.54 1.18 -6.99
C GLN A 236 -34.60 2.58 -7.61
N GLY A 237 -34.44 2.69 -8.93
CA GLY A 237 -34.42 3.96 -9.65
C GLY A 237 -33.12 4.74 -9.49
N THR A 238 -32.05 4.13 -8.98
CA THR A 238 -30.70 4.70 -8.95
C THR A 238 -30.16 4.80 -10.38
N GLN A 239 -29.72 5.99 -10.76
CA GLN A 239 -29.22 6.32 -12.10
C GLN A 239 -27.69 6.31 -12.19
N CYS A 240 -27.01 6.59 -11.08
CA CYS A 240 -25.56 6.72 -11.03
C CYS A 240 -24.98 6.40 -9.65
N MET A 241 -23.65 6.28 -9.60
CA MET A 241 -22.85 6.42 -8.39
C MET A 241 -21.98 7.68 -8.51
N ASN A 242 -21.78 8.38 -7.40
CA ASN A 242 -20.99 9.62 -7.38
C ASN A 242 -19.52 9.32 -7.73
N PHE A 243 -18.95 10.13 -8.62
CA PHE A 243 -17.53 10.07 -8.93
C PHE A 243 -17.06 11.44 -9.38
N VAL A 244 -16.23 12.06 -8.54
CA VAL A 244 -15.52 13.31 -8.82
C VAL A 244 -14.11 12.98 -9.28
N ARG A 245 -13.69 13.64 -10.36
CA ARG A 245 -12.36 13.47 -10.95
C ARG A 245 -11.28 14.02 -10.02
N THR A 246 -10.09 13.41 -10.07
CA THR A 246 -8.98 13.80 -9.21
C THR A 246 -8.42 15.17 -9.57
N THR A 247 -7.83 15.85 -8.59
CA THR A 247 -7.01 17.04 -8.87
C THR A 247 -5.69 16.64 -9.53
N THR A 248 -5.34 17.38 -10.56
CA THR A 248 -4.16 17.14 -11.40
C THR A 248 -3.26 18.38 -11.47
N THR A 249 -2.09 18.22 -12.12
CA THR A 249 -1.20 19.33 -12.48
C THR A 249 -1.90 20.43 -13.27
N ARG A 250 -2.89 20.06 -14.10
CA ARG A 250 -3.67 20.98 -14.92
C ARG A 250 -4.55 21.90 -14.07
N ASP A 251 -5.22 21.35 -13.07
CA ASP A 251 -6.10 22.12 -12.17
C ASP A 251 -5.31 23.15 -11.34
N ARG A 252 -4.03 22.85 -11.07
CA ARG A 252 -3.09 23.73 -10.36
C ARG A 252 -2.29 24.65 -11.29
N GLY A 253 -2.48 24.56 -12.62
CA GLY A 253 -1.74 25.36 -13.59
C GLY A 253 -0.24 25.07 -13.62
N CYS A 254 0.19 23.87 -13.26
CA CYS A 254 1.59 23.47 -13.20
C CYS A 254 2.17 23.04 -14.54
N THR A 255 1.32 22.65 -15.48
CA THR A 255 1.69 22.16 -16.81
C THR A 255 1.03 22.98 -17.91
N ALA A 256 1.59 22.91 -19.11
CA ALA A 256 1.00 23.59 -20.27
C ALA A 256 -0.42 23.07 -20.55
N PRO A 257 -1.34 23.89 -21.11
CA PRO A 257 -2.73 23.49 -21.32
C PRO A 257 -2.96 22.23 -22.18
N ASN A 258 -2.00 21.89 -23.04
CA ASN A 258 -2.01 20.74 -23.94
C ASN A 258 -1.15 19.56 -23.44
N ALA A 259 -0.52 19.69 -22.27
CA ALA A 259 0.17 18.58 -21.63
C ALA A 259 -0.86 17.61 -21.03
N PRO A 260 -0.57 16.29 -20.99
CA PRO A 260 -1.37 15.34 -20.24
C PRO A 260 -1.58 15.79 -18.79
N ALA A 261 -2.80 15.62 -18.28
CA ALA A 261 -3.12 15.87 -16.89
C ALA A 261 -2.46 14.78 -16.02
N GLU A 262 -1.70 15.20 -15.01
CA GLU A 262 -0.99 14.27 -14.14
C GLU A 262 -1.62 14.29 -12.74
N PRO A 263 -2.20 13.17 -12.26
CA PRO A 263 -2.71 13.09 -10.90
C PRO A 263 -1.60 13.29 -9.87
N LEU A 264 -1.93 13.97 -8.77
CA LEU A 264 -0.95 14.35 -7.75
C LEU A 264 -1.09 13.45 -6.50
N SER A 265 0.04 13.04 -5.92
CA SER A 265 0.07 12.46 -4.57
C SER A 265 0.17 13.57 -3.53
N THR A 266 -0.48 13.45 -2.38
CA THR A 266 -0.41 14.40 -1.25
C THR A 266 0.37 13.87 -0.06
N VAL A 267 0.98 12.69 -0.17
CA VAL A 267 1.85 12.08 0.84
C VAL A 267 3.22 11.74 0.26
N THR A 268 4.19 11.43 1.13
CA THR A 268 5.54 11.04 0.73
C THR A 268 5.51 9.71 -0.04
N ALA A 269 6.50 9.46 -0.90
CA ALA A 269 6.61 8.19 -1.63
C ALA A 269 7.38 7.10 -0.85
N TYR A 270 7.97 7.48 0.27
CA TYR A 270 8.81 6.61 1.11
C TYR A 270 7.92 5.80 2.06
N MET A 271 8.41 4.64 2.52
CA MET A 271 7.82 3.97 3.68
C MET A 271 8.42 4.60 4.94
N ASP A 272 7.96 5.79 5.29
CA ASP A 272 8.50 6.61 6.39
C ASP A 272 7.45 6.95 7.45
N LEU A 273 6.35 6.20 7.48
CA LEU A 273 5.25 6.37 8.43
C LEU A 273 4.65 7.79 8.38
N SER A 274 4.55 8.37 7.19
CA SER A 274 3.88 9.63 6.95
C SER A 274 2.41 9.61 7.42
N LEU A 275 1.77 8.42 7.45
CA LEU A 275 0.44 8.26 8.06
C LEU A 275 0.41 8.48 9.58
N VAL A 276 1.54 8.30 10.27
CA VAL A 276 1.68 8.54 11.71
C VAL A 276 2.20 9.95 11.97
N TYR A 277 3.15 10.42 11.17
CA TYR A 277 3.92 11.64 11.43
C TYR A 277 3.48 12.86 10.62
N GLY A 278 2.60 12.67 9.64
CA GLY A 278 2.21 13.69 8.67
C GLY A 278 3.21 13.80 7.52
N SER A 279 2.76 14.41 6.43
CA SER A 279 3.54 14.66 5.21
C SER A 279 4.00 16.12 5.09
N SER A 280 3.75 16.95 6.11
CA SER A 280 4.27 18.32 6.18
C SER A 280 4.62 18.71 7.61
N ALA A 281 5.45 19.74 7.76
CA ALA A 281 5.79 20.27 9.07
C ALA A 281 4.56 20.72 9.86
N GLN A 282 3.53 21.23 9.17
CA GLN A 282 2.30 21.69 9.80
C GLN A 282 1.43 20.53 10.30
N GLN A 283 1.30 19.46 9.50
CA GLN A 283 0.60 18.24 9.93
C GLN A 283 1.32 17.59 11.11
N GLY A 284 2.65 17.42 11.01
CA GLY A 284 3.45 16.86 12.09
C GLY A 284 3.39 17.71 13.37
N ALA A 285 3.34 19.03 13.24
CA ALA A 285 3.22 19.93 14.38
C ALA A 285 1.89 19.76 15.14
N ALA A 286 0.79 19.48 14.45
CA ALA A 286 -0.54 19.35 15.04
C ALA A 286 -0.72 18.07 15.88
N ILE A 287 0.11 17.07 15.66
CA ILE A 287 0.01 15.74 16.31
C ILE A 287 1.14 15.44 17.30
N ARG A 288 2.07 16.39 17.50
CA ARG A 288 3.13 16.27 18.51
C ARG A 288 2.69 16.78 19.87
N ALA A 289 3.14 16.11 20.93
CA ALA A 289 2.94 16.58 22.30
C ALA A 289 3.90 17.71 22.68
N TYR A 290 5.06 17.82 22.00
CA TYR A 290 6.19 18.69 22.36
C TYR A 290 6.67 18.51 23.80
N SER A 291 6.48 17.29 24.32
CA SER A 291 6.94 16.86 25.63
C SER A 291 7.35 15.40 25.58
N GLY A 292 8.56 15.10 26.08
CA GLY A 292 9.11 13.75 26.15
C GLY A 292 9.37 13.08 24.79
N GLY A 293 9.40 13.85 23.71
CA GLY A 293 9.50 13.37 22.33
C GLY A 293 8.27 12.62 21.84
N ARG A 294 7.11 12.77 22.51
CA ARG A 294 5.89 11.98 22.26
C ARG A 294 5.00 12.58 21.17
N LEU A 295 4.15 11.73 20.61
CA LEU A 295 2.95 12.15 19.91
C LEU A 295 1.85 12.52 20.91
N ALA A 296 1.00 13.47 20.52
CA ALA A 296 -0.14 13.89 21.31
C ALA A 296 -1.16 12.75 21.41
N THR A 297 -1.74 12.56 22.58
CA THR A 297 -2.73 11.50 22.83
C THR A 297 -3.82 11.97 23.79
N LEU A 298 -5.00 11.38 23.67
CA LEU A 298 -6.05 11.44 24.67
C LEU A 298 -6.10 10.13 25.44
N VAL A 299 -6.23 10.20 26.76
CA VAL A 299 -6.39 8.99 27.59
C VAL A 299 -7.88 8.72 27.79
N ARG A 300 -8.36 7.56 27.32
CA ARG A 300 -9.73 7.08 27.55
C ARG A 300 -9.66 5.70 28.18
N SER A 301 -10.28 5.55 29.36
CA SER A 301 -10.26 4.30 30.14
C SER A 301 -8.85 3.74 30.39
N GLY A 302 -7.90 4.63 30.71
CA GLY A 302 -6.50 4.25 30.98
C GLY A 302 -5.69 3.84 29.74
N ARG A 303 -6.22 4.05 28.53
CA ARG A 303 -5.55 3.74 27.27
C ARG A 303 -5.30 5.00 26.45
N GLU A 304 -4.19 5.02 25.71
CA GLU A 304 -3.86 6.11 24.80
C GLU A 304 -4.59 5.94 23.47
N TRP A 305 -5.18 7.05 23.02
CA TRP A 305 -5.87 7.20 21.75
C TRP A 305 -5.31 8.43 21.02
N PRO A 306 -5.39 8.48 19.69
CA PRO A 306 -5.07 9.68 18.95
C PRO A 306 -5.90 10.88 19.44
N PRO A 307 -5.42 12.11 19.21
CA PRO A 307 -6.19 13.31 19.45
C PRO A 307 -7.49 13.30 18.65
N GLN A 308 -8.47 14.06 19.12
CA GLN A 308 -9.71 14.27 18.39
C GLN A 308 -9.45 15.20 17.20
N ASP A 309 -10.03 14.91 16.03
CA ASP A 309 -10.02 15.82 14.90
C ASP A 309 -10.78 17.11 15.26
N PRO A 310 -10.27 18.31 14.97
CA PRO A 310 -10.98 19.55 15.30
C PRO A 310 -12.20 19.81 14.40
N ASN A 311 -12.30 19.14 13.24
CA ASN A 311 -13.34 19.32 12.24
C ASN A 311 -14.20 18.04 12.10
N ILE A 312 -14.61 17.44 13.22
CA ILE A 312 -15.27 16.12 13.31
C ILE A 312 -16.36 15.89 12.27
N THR A 313 -17.35 16.79 12.19
CA THR A 313 -18.52 16.64 11.31
C THR A 313 -18.18 16.84 9.83
N LEU A 314 -17.01 17.40 9.53
CA LEU A 314 -16.47 17.49 8.18
C LEU A 314 -15.61 16.26 7.86
N THR A 315 -14.68 15.90 8.74
CA THR A 315 -13.69 14.83 8.51
C THR A 315 -14.32 13.45 8.53
N CYS A 316 -15.32 13.21 9.38
CA CYS A 316 -15.98 11.93 9.56
C CYS A 316 -17.44 12.03 9.11
N GLU A 317 -17.75 11.53 7.91
CA GLU A 317 -19.07 11.64 7.27
C GLU A 317 -20.23 11.18 8.17
N SER A 318 -20.04 10.11 8.95
CA SER A 318 -21.10 9.57 9.81
C SER A 318 -21.29 10.35 11.11
N ALA A 319 -20.39 11.26 11.47
CA ALA A 319 -20.44 11.96 12.73
C ALA A 319 -21.47 13.08 12.71
N VAL A 320 -22.49 12.99 13.58
CA VAL A 320 -23.55 14.00 13.70
C VAL A 320 -23.32 14.96 14.86
N SER A 321 -22.38 14.64 15.75
CA SER A 321 -21.99 15.51 16.87
C SER A 321 -20.47 15.59 17.04
N VAL A 322 -20.02 16.69 17.67
CA VAL A 322 -18.61 16.91 18.03
C VAL A 322 -18.09 15.99 19.14
N ASN A 323 -18.94 15.13 19.71
CA ASN A 323 -18.54 14.19 20.76
C ASN A 323 -18.30 12.78 20.22
N GLU A 324 -18.57 12.55 18.93
CA GLU A 324 -18.35 11.24 18.31
C GLU A 324 -16.88 10.98 18.00
N PRO A 325 -16.40 9.72 18.05
CA PRO A 325 -15.01 9.40 17.75
C PRO A 325 -14.63 9.77 16.31
N CYS A 326 -13.67 10.69 16.17
CA CYS A 326 -13.04 11.06 14.91
C CYS A 326 -11.60 11.48 15.25
N TYR A 327 -10.63 10.73 14.74
CA TYR A 327 -9.24 10.81 15.18
C TYR A 327 -8.40 11.66 14.23
N LEU A 328 -7.48 12.43 14.80
CA LEU A 328 -6.44 13.16 14.08
C LEU A 328 -5.13 12.38 14.11
N THR A 329 -4.56 12.13 12.94
CA THR A 329 -3.23 11.52 12.77
C THR A 329 -2.50 12.19 11.61
N GLY A 330 -1.37 11.64 11.17
CA GLY A 330 -0.67 12.10 9.97
C GLY A 330 -1.46 11.89 8.68
N ASP A 331 -2.42 10.96 8.66
CA ASP A 331 -3.26 10.66 7.49
C ASP A 331 -4.77 10.72 7.81
N ILE A 332 -5.50 11.40 6.94
CA ILE A 332 -6.94 11.67 7.11
C ILE A 332 -7.79 10.40 7.10
N ARG A 333 -7.30 9.33 6.46
CA ARG A 333 -8.05 8.09 6.25
C ARG A 333 -8.05 7.20 7.48
N VAL A 334 -7.43 7.61 8.60
CA VAL A 334 -7.50 6.90 9.88
C VAL A 334 -8.94 6.53 10.29
N ASN A 335 -9.92 7.34 9.91
CA ASN A 335 -11.33 7.16 10.24
C ASN A 335 -12.14 6.39 9.18
N GLN A 336 -11.49 5.83 8.16
CA GLN A 336 -12.19 5.17 7.04
C GLN A 336 -12.86 3.86 7.45
N ASN A 337 -12.22 3.07 8.31
CA ASN A 337 -12.79 1.88 8.92
C ASN A 337 -12.12 1.58 10.27
N PRO A 338 -12.84 0.94 11.22
CA PRO A 338 -12.31 0.69 12.56
C PRO A 338 -11.03 -0.16 12.59
N GLN A 339 -10.89 -1.13 11.67
CA GLN A 339 -9.72 -1.99 11.63
C GLN A 339 -8.45 -1.22 11.27
N LEU A 340 -8.54 -0.27 10.33
CA LEU A 340 -7.46 0.66 9.99
C LEU A 340 -7.14 1.58 11.18
N THR A 341 -8.17 2.12 11.85
CA THR A 341 -8.00 2.96 13.04
C THR A 341 -7.20 2.23 14.12
N ILE A 342 -7.51 0.95 14.38
CA ILE A 342 -6.81 0.14 15.39
C ILE A 342 -5.32 0.01 15.07
N LEU A 343 -4.96 -0.27 13.82
CA LEU A 343 -3.55 -0.37 13.42
C LEU A 343 -2.81 0.97 13.55
N GLN A 344 -3.45 2.09 13.23
CA GLN A 344 -2.85 3.41 13.46
C GLN A 344 -2.69 3.75 14.95
N ILE A 345 -3.63 3.32 15.80
CA ILE A 345 -3.49 3.45 17.26
C ILE A 345 -2.25 2.66 17.74
N ILE A 346 -2.06 1.45 17.24
CA ILE A 346 -0.89 0.61 17.55
C ILE A 346 0.41 1.30 17.14
N LEU A 347 0.46 1.86 15.92
CA LEU A 347 1.63 2.60 15.43
C LEU A 347 1.92 3.86 16.26
N LEU A 348 0.89 4.60 16.67
CA LEU A 348 1.06 5.76 17.55
C LEU A 348 1.63 5.34 18.91
N ARG A 349 1.11 4.25 19.49
CA ARG A 349 1.55 3.74 20.79
C ARG A 349 2.98 3.26 20.74
N GLU A 350 3.39 2.65 19.63
CA GLU A 350 4.77 2.19 19.46
C GLU A 350 5.77 3.35 19.48
N HIS A 351 5.46 4.45 18.78
CA HIS A 351 6.29 5.65 18.86
C HIS A 351 6.43 6.16 20.30
N ASN A 352 5.33 6.26 21.03
CA ASN A 352 5.34 6.73 22.42
C ASN A 352 6.10 5.76 23.35
N ARG A 353 6.00 4.44 23.13
CA ARG A 353 6.73 3.40 23.87
C ARG A 353 8.24 3.52 23.64
N ILE A 354 8.66 3.75 22.40
CA ILE A 354 10.07 3.98 22.05
C ILE A 354 10.55 5.29 22.68
N ALA A 355 9.80 6.39 22.56
CA ALA A 355 10.14 7.69 23.12
C ALA A 355 10.35 7.61 24.64
N ASP A 356 9.45 6.97 25.39
CA ASP A 356 9.58 6.77 26.83
C ASP A 356 10.82 5.95 27.21
N SER A 357 11.13 4.94 26.42
CA SER A 357 12.29 4.08 26.64
C SER A 357 13.59 4.84 26.39
N LEU A 358 13.65 5.63 25.30
CA LEU A 358 14.79 6.49 24.99
C LEU A 358 14.98 7.58 26.05
N ALA A 359 13.90 8.20 26.54
CA ALA A 359 13.96 9.21 27.60
C ALA A 359 14.56 8.64 28.90
N LYS A 360 14.24 7.38 29.24
CA LYS A 360 14.81 6.68 30.41
C LYS A 360 16.30 6.39 30.24
N VAL A 361 16.71 5.94 29.06
CA VAL A 361 18.10 5.61 28.75
C VAL A 361 18.96 6.86 28.56
N ASN A 362 18.37 7.96 28.08
CA ASN A 362 19.02 9.22 27.77
C ASN A 362 18.37 10.43 28.46
N PRO A 363 18.58 10.63 29.78
CA PRO A 363 17.89 11.67 30.55
C PRO A 363 18.20 13.13 30.15
N TYR A 364 19.21 13.35 29.30
CA TYR A 364 19.64 14.69 28.87
C TYR A 364 19.31 14.99 27.41
N TRP A 365 18.65 14.07 26.69
CA TRP A 365 18.13 14.39 25.36
C TRP A 365 16.93 15.31 25.49
N ASP A 366 16.84 16.29 24.59
CA ASP A 366 15.68 17.17 24.50
C ASP A 366 14.52 16.48 23.77
N ASP A 367 13.36 17.14 23.79
CA ASP A 367 12.13 16.64 23.15
C ASP A 367 12.36 16.29 21.68
N GLU A 368 13.02 17.19 20.93
CA GLU A 368 13.24 17.02 19.50
C GLU A 368 14.14 15.81 19.21
N THR A 369 15.22 15.62 19.97
CA THR A 369 16.12 14.48 19.80
C THR A 369 15.38 13.17 20.07
N ILE A 370 14.59 13.09 21.15
CA ILE A 370 13.81 11.89 21.47
C ILE A 370 12.78 11.60 20.38
N TYR A 371 12.04 12.63 19.93
CA TYR A 371 11.05 12.49 18.87
C TYR A 371 11.67 11.96 17.57
N GLN A 372 12.79 12.53 17.13
CA GLN A 372 13.43 12.14 15.88
C GLN A 372 14.06 10.75 15.95
N GLU A 373 14.72 10.38 17.06
CA GLU A 373 15.26 9.02 17.22
C GLU A 373 14.13 7.99 17.36
N ALA A 374 13.04 8.29 18.09
CA ALA A 374 11.89 7.41 18.18
C ALA A 374 11.21 7.20 16.81
N ARG A 375 10.99 8.29 16.05
CA ARG A 375 10.51 8.23 14.66
C ARG A 375 11.42 7.40 13.77
N ARG A 376 12.74 7.62 13.86
CA ARG A 376 13.74 6.92 13.04
C ARG A 376 13.78 5.41 13.33
N ILE A 377 13.73 5.01 14.60
CA ILE A 377 13.68 3.59 15.00
C ILE A 377 12.36 2.97 14.51
N HIS A 378 11.24 3.60 14.77
CA HIS A 378 9.92 3.07 14.38
C HIS A 378 9.80 2.89 12.86
N ILE A 379 10.29 3.85 12.06
CA ILE A 379 10.38 3.70 10.60
C ILE A 379 11.22 2.47 10.22
N ALA A 380 12.34 2.24 10.89
CA ALA A 380 13.19 1.08 10.62
C ALA A 380 12.50 -0.25 10.96
N GLU A 381 11.76 -0.31 12.07
CA GLU A 381 10.98 -1.48 12.44
C GLU A 381 9.91 -1.80 11.38
N ILE A 382 9.19 -0.78 10.92
CA ILE A 382 8.12 -0.95 9.93
C ILE A 382 8.70 -1.25 8.54
N GLN A 383 9.81 -0.62 8.13
CA GLN A 383 10.52 -0.99 6.91
C GLN A 383 10.97 -2.45 6.94
N HIS A 384 11.46 -2.94 8.09
CA HIS A 384 11.83 -4.35 8.24
C HIS A 384 10.61 -5.27 8.10
N ILE A 385 9.53 -5.01 8.84
CA ILE A 385 8.28 -5.78 8.78
C ILE A 385 7.73 -5.80 7.35
N ASN A 386 7.70 -4.65 6.67
CA ASN A 386 7.19 -4.54 5.31
C ASN A 386 8.00 -5.41 4.34
N TYR A 387 9.33 -5.29 4.32
CA TYR A 387 10.15 -5.99 3.33
C TYR A 387 10.41 -7.46 3.65
N TYR A 388 10.51 -7.84 4.93
CA TYR A 388 10.93 -9.19 5.33
C TYR A 388 9.80 -10.08 5.85
N GLU A 389 8.67 -9.52 6.32
CA GLU A 389 7.48 -10.31 6.71
C GLU A 389 6.34 -10.19 5.69
N TYR A 390 6.00 -8.96 5.30
CA TYR A 390 4.77 -8.70 4.54
C TYR A 390 4.92 -8.93 3.03
N LEU A 391 5.81 -8.19 2.36
CA LEU A 391 5.97 -8.25 0.91
C LEU A 391 6.31 -9.66 0.37
N PRO A 392 7.07 -10.53 1.06
CA PRO A 392 7.31 -11.90 0.59
C PRO A 392 6.03 -12.74 0.46
N ILE A 393 4.96 -12.42 1.19
CA ILE A 393 3.64 -13.07 1.07
C ILE A 393 3.07 -12.82 -0.34
N PHE A 394 3.13 -11.57 -0.80
CA PHE A 394 2.45 -11.13 -2.01
C PHE A 394 3.33 -11.21 -3.25
N LEU A 395 4.62 -10.93 -3.11
CA LEU A 395 5.57 -10.90 -4.23
C LEU A 395 6.33 -12.20 -4.38
N GLY A 396 6.31 -13.06 -3.36
CA GLY A 396 7.06 -14.31 -3.30
C GLY A 396 8.52 -14.10 -2.90
N PHE A 397 8.97 -14.85 -1.90
CA PHE A 397 10.33 -14.74 -1.33
C PHE A 397 11.44 -14.79 -2.39
N ASN A 398 11.40 -15.78 -3.30
CA ASN A 398 12.42 -15.93 -4.34
C ASN A 398 12.45 -14.73 -5.31
N ASN A 399 11.28 -14.15 -5.60
CA ASN A 399 11.19 -12.96 -6.45
C ASN A 399 11.76 -11.73 -5.73
N MET A 400 11.50 -11.59 -4.43
CA MET A 400 12.07 -10.52 -3.59
C MET A 400 13.61 -10.59 -3.58
N VAL A 401 14.19 -11.77 -3.41
CA VAL A 401 15.66 -11.97 -3.47
C VAL A 401 16.19 -11.69 -4.87
N LYS A 402 15.60 -12.28 -5.91
CA LYS A 402 16.04 -12.14 -7.30
C LYS A 402 16.08 -10.67 -7.76
N ASN A 403 15.11 -9.88 -7.33
CA ASN A 403 14.98 -8.48 -7.73
C ASN A 403 15.64 -7.49 -6.75
N LYS A 404 16.39 -8.00 -5.75
CA LYS A 404 17.14 -7.19 -4.78
C LYS A 404 16.26 -6.30 -3.90
N LEU A 405 15.09 -6.80 -3.50
CA LEU A 405 14.23 -6.14 -2.51
C LEU A 405 14.62 -6.55 -1.08
N ILE A 406 15.17 -7.76 -0.91
CA ILE A 406 15.69 -8.28 0.37
C ILE A 406 17.03 -8.99 0.18
N TYR A 407 17.80 -9.08 1.25
CA TYR A 407 19.13 -9.71 1.28
C TYR A 407 19.22 -10.69 2.46
N PRO A 408 18.61 -11.89 2.36
CA PRO A 408 18.60 -12.86 3.44
C PRO A 408 20.02 -13.25 3.86
N GLY A 409 20.30 -13.20 5.17
CA GLY A 409 21.62 -13.53 5.72
C GLY A 409 22.70 -12.46 5.50
N ALA A 410 22.34 -11.24 5.08
CA ALA A 410 23.27 -10.13 5.00
C ALA A 410 23.95 -9.87 6.37
N LYS A 411 25.28 -9.83 6.37
CA LYS A 411 26.08 -9.46 7.54
C LYS A 411 26.52 -8.00 7.39
N GLY A 412 26.03 -7.14 8.28
CA GLY A 412 26.29 -5.69 8.22
C GLY A 412 25.36 -4.94 7.26
N TYR A 413 25.83 -3.79 6.77
CA TYR A 413 25.03 -2.87 5.96
C TYR A 413 24.72 -3.38 4.56
N VAL A 414 23.58 -2.95 4.02
CA VAL A 414 23.23 -3.10 2.61
C VAL A 414 23.23 -1.72 1.97
N ASN A 415 24.33 -1.39 1.30
CA ASN A 415 24.55 -0.08 0.68
C ASN A 415 24.07 -0.09 -0.77
N ASP A 416 22.78 -0.31 -0.99
CA ASP A 416 22.15 -0.39 -2.31
C ASP A 416 21.39 0.88 -2.73
N TYR A 417 21.46 1.95 -1.93
CA TYR A 417 20.98 3.27 -2.31
C TYR A 417 21.60 3.72 -3.63
N ASN A 418 20.76 4.15 -4.56
CA ASN A 418 21.14 4.66 -5.85
C ASN A 418 20.46 6.01 -6.11
N PRO A 419 21.20 7.13 -6.14
CA PRO A 419 20.62 8.46 -6.35
C PRO A 419 20.03 8.67 -7.75
N ARG A 420 20.18 7.71 -8.67
CA ARG A 420 19.55 7.74 -10.00
C ARG A 420 18.20 7.03 -10.05
N VAL A 421 17.80 6.34 -8.98
CA VAL A 421 16.50 5.70 -8.89
C VAL A 421 15.50 6.73 -8.37
N ASN A 422 14.44 6.98 -9.13
CA ASN A 422 13.35 7.85 -8.72
C ASN A 422 12.36 7.07 -7.83
N PRO A 423 12.21 7.41 -6.53
CA PRO A 423 11.32 6.73 -5.60
C PRO A 423 9.83 7.06 -5.78
N THR A 424 9.47 8.09 -6.58
CA THR A 424 8.07 8.49 -6.79
C THR A 424 7.19 7.29 -7.10
N VAL A 425 6.04 7.20 -6.42
CA VAL A 425 5.09 6.11 -6.60
C VAL A 425 4.51 6.12 -8.00
N LEU A 426 4.54 4.97 -8.67
CA LEU A 426 3.91 4.76 -9.97
C LEU A 426 2.39 4.80 -9.85
N ASP A 427 1.74 5.46 -10.79
CA ASP A 427 0.28 5.53 -10.87
C ASP A 427 -0.32 4.14 -11.12
N GLU A 428 0.33 3.32 -11.96
CA GLU A 428 -0.04 1.93 -12.17
C GLU A 428 0.05 1.10 -10.88
N HIS A 429 0.93 1.48 -9.94
CA HIS A 429 0.98 0.87 -8.61
C HIS A 429 -0.18 1.34 -7.74
N ALA A 430 -0.33 2.66 -7.54
CA ALA A 430 -1.30 3.24 -6.61
C ALA A 430 -2.77 3.07 -7.04
N THR A 431 -3.03 3.08 -8.35
CA THR A 431 -4.37 3.11 -8.93
C THR A 431 -4.81 1.76 -9.50
N ALA A 432 -3.87 0.82 -9.76
CA ALA A 432 -4.20 -0.52 -10.25
C ALA A 432 -3.63 -1.66 -9.39
N ALA A 433 -2.30 -1.88 -9.42
CA ALA A 433 -1.72 -3.11 -8.88
C ALA A 433 -1.91 -3.26 -7.37
N PHE A 434 -1.77 -2.19 -6.60
CA PHE A 434 -1.94 -2.21 -5.14
C PHE A 434 -3.42 -2.13 -4.71
N ARG A 435 -4.34 -1.89 -5.65
CA ARG A 435 -5.80 -2.04 -5.44
C ARG A 435 -6.25 -3.49 -5.53
N HIS A 436 -5.38 -4.41 -6.00
CA HIS A 436 -5.67 -5.84 -5.98
C HIS A 436 -6.03 -6.34 -4.57
N PHE A 437 -5.47 -5.74 -3.52
CA PHE A 437 -5.78 -6.07 -2.13
C PHE A 437 -7.24 -5.82 -1.74
N HIS A 438 -8.02 -5.08 -2.53
CA HIS A 438 -9.46 -4.97 -2.33
C HIS A 438 -10.18 -6.33 -2.44
N THR A 439 -9.60 -7.31 -3.14
CA THR A 439 -10.16 -8.67 -3.21
C THR A 439 -9.97 -9.46 -1.92
N LEU A 440 -9.14 -8.97 -0.98
CA LEU A 440 -8.87 -9.62 0.30
C LEU A 440 -9.76 -9.08 1.42
N ILE A 441 -10.56 -8.03 1.16
CA ILE A 441 -11.43 -7.40 2.16
C ILE A 441 -12.48 -8.42 2.60
N ARG A 442 -12.55 -8.66 3.90
CA ARG A 442 -13.47 -9.63 4.49
C ARG A 442 -14.65 -8.96 5.17
N GLY A 443 -15.84 -9.54 4.97
CA GLY A 443 -17.03 -9.28 5.77
C GLY A 443 -17.90 -8.16 5.20
N TYR A 444 -18.88 -7.75 6.00
CA TYR A 444 -19.84 -6.71 5.65
C TYR A 444 -19.97 -5.75 6.84
N LEU A 445 -19.95 -4.45 6.56
CA LEU A 445 -20.38 -3.42 7.51
C LEU A 445 -21.72 -2.89 7.00
N GLN A 446 -22.79 -3.16 7.73
CA GLN A 446 -24.11 -2.63 7.40
C GLN A 446 -24.17 -1.16 7.83
N ARG A 447 -24.11 -0.23 6.87
CA ARG A 447 -24.44 1.19 7.12
C ARG A 447 -25.96 1.38 7.01
N ASN A 448 -26.50 2.40 7.69
CA ASN A 448 -27.91 2.81 7.60
C ASN A 448 -28.29 3.44 6.24
N ASN A 449 -27.36 3.57 5.28
CA ASN A 449 -27.69 3.92 3.90
C ASN A 449 -28.34 2.72 3.22
N THR A 450 -29.40 2.98 2.46
CA THR A 450 -30.18 1.93 1.79
C THR A 450 -29.42 1.22 0.68
N PHE A 451 -28.37 1.82 0.10
CA PHE A 451 -27.56 1.22 -0.98
C PHE A 451 -26.06 1.54 -0.82
N GLY A 452 -25.20 0.53 -0.98
CA GLY A 452 -23.74 0.66 -0.94
C GLY A 452 -23.14 1.09 -2.28
N GLY A 453 -21.91 1.59 -2.28
CA GLY A 453 -21.15 1.87 -3.49
C GLY A 453 -20.52 0.61 -4.10
N ASP A 454 -19.92 0.75 -5.28
CA ASP A 454 -19.15 -0.29 -5.96
C ASP A 454 -17.67 0.13 -6.04
N LEU A 455 -16.85 -0.44 -5.15
CA LEU A 455 -15.43 -0.12 -5.06
C LEU A 455 -14.69 -0.54 -6.34
N ARG A 456 -15.09 -1.66 -6.96
CA ARG A 456 -14.44 -2.16 -8.15
C ARG A 456 -14.75 -1.31 -9.38
N ALA A 457 -16.00 -0.89 -9.54
CA ALA A 457 -16.38 0.08 -10.57
C ALA A 457 -15.66 1.42 -10.36
N THR A 458 -15.50 1.85 -9.10
CA THR A 458 -14.72 3.04 -8.74
C THR A 458 -13.25 2.90 -9.12
N ASP A 459 -12.61 1.77 -8.85
CA ASP A 459 -11.20 1.52 -9.25
C ASP A 459 -11.02 1.59 -10.77
N ILE A 460 -11.95 1.00 -11.53
CA ILE A 460 -11.94 1.03 -13.01
C ILE A 460 -12.10 2.47 -13.51
N GLN A 461 -13.10 3.19 -12.99
CA GLN A 461 -13.36 4.58 -13.36
C GLN A 461 -12.19 5.50 -12.97
N ARG A 462 -11.52 5.24 -11.85
CA ARG A 462 -10.31 5.96 -11.43
C ARG A 462 -9.12 5.68 -12.34
N GLY A 463 -8.95 4.44 -12.80
CA GLY A 463 -7.94 4.10 -13.81
C GLY A 463 -8.12 4.89 -15.12
N ARG A 464 -9.37 5.11 -15.53
CA ARG A 464 -9.71 5.96 -16.70
C ARG A 464 -9.44 7.44 -16.44
N ASP A 465 -9.84 7.94 -15.27
CA ASP A 465 -9.61 9.34 -14.84
C ASP A 465 -8.13 9.71 -14.80
N HIS A 466 -7.30 8.79 -14.32
CA HIS A 466 -5.84 8.90 -14.29
C HIS A 466 -5.15 8.65 -15.64
N GLY A 467 -5.92 8.29 -16.68
CA GLY A 467 -5.38 7.95 -17.99
C GLY A 467 -4.35 6.82 -17.91
N LEU A 468 -4.59 5.78 -17.10
CA LEU A 468 -3.71 4.61 -17.05
C LEU A 468 -3.63 3.95 -18.44
N GLY A 469 -2.44 3.51 -18.82
CA GLY A 469 -2.25 2.80 -20.08
C GLY A 469 -3.03 1.48 -20.16
N SER A 470 -3.18 0.95 -21.38
CA SER A 470 -3.84 -0.34 -21.58
C SER A 470 -3.10 -1.47 -20.86
N TYR A 471 -3.82 -2.55 -20.59
CA TYR A 471 -3.21 -3.77 -20.06
C TYR A 471 -2.08 -4.27 -20.97
N LYS A 472 -2.28 -4.22 -22.29
CA LYS A 472 -1.29 -4.62 -23.29
C LYS A 472 -0.03 -3.74 -23.26
N ALA A 473 -0.19 -2.41 -23.23
CA ALA A 473 0.93 -1.48 -23.15
C ALA A 473 1.76 -1.72 -21.88
N THR A 474 1.09 -1.96 -20.76
CA THR A 474 1.73 -2.25 -19.48
C THR A 474 2.52 -3.56 -19.53
N ARG A 475 1.96 -4.61 -20.14
CA ARG A 475 2.68 -5.88 -20.36
C ARG A 475 3.92 -5.71 -21.22
N ALA A 476 3.83 -4.90 -22.28
CA ALA A 476 4.98 -4.57 -23.12
C ALA A 476 6.09 -3.89 -22.30
N ALA A 477 5.75 -2.90 -21.47
CA ALA A 477 6.71 -2.22 -20.59
C ALA A 477 7.36 -3.17 -19.57
N CYS A 478 6.63 -4.20 -19.14
CA CYS A 478 7.12 -5.28 -18.28
C CYS A 478 7.89 -6.39 -19.02
N ASN A 479 8.12 -6.27 -20.33
CA ASN A 479 8.70 -7.33 -21.18
C ASN A 479 7.94 -8.67 -21.10
N LEU A 480 6.62 -8.62 -20.93
CA LEU A 480 5.75 -9.79 -20.90
C LEU A 480 5.11 -10.02 -22.28
N PRO A 481 4.71 -11.27 -22.61
CA PRO A 481 3.96 -11.55 -23.83
C PRO A 481 2.68 -10.71 -23.91
N VAL A 482 2.45 -10.03 -25.04
CA VAL A 482 1.29 -9.15 -25.24
C VAL A 482 0.16 -9.86 -25.99
N PRO A 483 -1.11 -9.70 -25.59
CA PRO A 483 -2.22 -10.25 -26.35
C PRO A 483 -2.49 -9.45 -27.63
N HIS A 484 -2.60 -10.14 -28.76
CA HIS A 484 -3.07 -9.60 -30.04
C HIS A 484 -4.52 -9.99 -30.31
N THR A 485 -4.93 -11.15 -29.80
CA THR A 485 -6.31 -11.64 -29.77
C THR A 485 -6.74 -11.91 -28.33
N PHE A 486 -8.05 -12.00 -28.08
CA PHE A 486 -8.53 -12.43 -26.76
C PHE A 486 -8.11 -13.87 -26.43
N HIS A 487 -7.89 -14.72 -27.45
CA HIS A 487 -7.42 -16.09 -27.23
C HIS A 487 -6.03 -16.13 -26.58
N ASP A 488 -5.14 -15.20 -26.95
CA ASP A 488 -3.80 -15.08 -26.38
C ASP A 488 -3.84 -14.78 -24.86
N MET A 489 -4.98 -14.28 -24.34
CA MET A 489 -5.16 -14.02 -22.92
C MET A 489 -5.36 -15.30 -22.09
N LEU A 490 -5.66 -16.44 -22.72
CA LEU A 490 -5.85 -17.72 -22.04
C LEU A 490 -4.58 -18.26 -21.36
N ASP A 491 -3.41 -17.74 -21.75
CA ASP A 491 -2.13 -18.06 -21.11
C ASP A 491 -2.08 -17.61 -19.65
N PHE A 492 -2.84 -16.57 -19.28
CA PHE A 492 -2.78 -15.96 -17.96
C PHE A 492 -4.14 -15.66 -17.33
N ILE A 493 -5.24 -15.60 -18.09
CA ILE A 493 -6.61 -15.40 -17.58
C ILE A 493 -7.46 -16.65 -17.83
N SER A 494 -8.45 -16.92 -16.98
CA SER A 494 -9.35 -18.07 -17.14
C SER A 494 -10.22 -17.97 -18.40
N GLU A 495 -10.56 -19.11 -18.99
CA GLU A 495 -11.40 -19.17 -20.19
C GLU A 495 -12.75 -18.46 -20.01
N GLN A 496 -13.41 -18.66 -18.86
CA GLN A 496 -14.65 -17.98 -18.52
C GLN A 496 -14.51 -16.45 -18.55
N ASN A 497 -13.44 -15.91 -17.98
CA ASN A 497 -13.23 -14.46 -17.95
C ASN A 497 -12.84 -13.92 -19.33
N VAL A 498 -12.06 -14.67 -20.12
CA VAL A 498 -11.75 -14.30 -21.51
C VAL A 498 -13.01 -14.23 -22.37
N GLN A 499 -13.92 -15.19 -22.25
CA GLN A 499 -15.21 -15.16 -22.95
C GLN A 499 -16.04 -13.93 -22.57
N ILE A 500 -16.05 -13.55 -21.29
CA ILE A 500 -16.76 -12.33 -20.85
C ILE A 500 -16.08 -11.08 -21.39
N LEU A 501 -14.74 -10.99 -21.34
CA LEU A 501 -13.98 -9.87 -21.91
C LEU A 501 -14.27 -9.67 -23.40
N GLN A 502 -14.34 -10.76 -24.18
CA GLN A 502 -14.70 -10.73 -25.61
C GLN A 502 -16.08 -10.12 -25.89
N THR A 503 -17.02 -10.24 -24.95
CA THR A 503 -18.36 -9.65 -25.10
C THR A 503 -18.45 -8.21 -24.61
N LEU A 504 -17.49 -7.77 -23.80
CA LEU A 504 -17.46 -6.43 -23.22
C LEU A 504 -16.64 -5.48 -24.08
N TYR A 505 -15.42 -5.88 -24.45
CA TYR A 505 -14.46 -5.03 -25.15
C TYR A 505 -14.41 -5.32 -26.64
N ASP A 506 -14.23 -4.26 -27.43
CA ASP A 506 -14.12 -4.36 -28.89
C ASP A 506 -12.84 -5.10 -29.30
N THR A 507 -11.72 -4.78 -28.64
CA THR A 507 -10.41 -5.37 -28.93
C THR A 507 -9.63 -5.64 -27.63
N PRO A 508 -8.62 -6.53 -27.66
CA PRO A 508 -7.71 -6.73 -26.52
C PRO A 508 -6.90 -5.48 -26.12
N GLU A 509 -6.73 -4.52 -27.05
CA GLU A 509 -6.05 -3.25 -26.78
C GLU A 509 -6.87 -2.34 -25.83
N ASP A 510 -8.19 -2.49 -25.86
CA ASP A 510 -9.11 -1.68 -25.05
C ASP A 510 -9.20 -2.15 -23.60
N VAL A 511 -8.67 -3.34 -23.30
CA VAL A 511 -8.79 -3.93 -21.96
C VAL A 511 -7.93 -3.16 -20.97
N GLU A 512 -8.58 -2.63 -19.95
CA GLU A 512 -7.98 -1.75 -18.96
C GLU A 512 -7.05 -2.52 -18.00
N LEU A 513 -5.94 -1.90 -17.58
CA LEU A 513 -4.96 -2.50 -16.67
C LEU A 513 -5.61 -2.98 -15.36
N VAL A 514 -6.45 -2.14 -14.75
CA VAL A 514 -7.17 -2.48 -13.50
C VAL A 514 -7.96 -3.77 -13.65
N VAL A 515 -8.61 -3.95 -14.80
CA VAL A 515 -9.48 -5.10 -15.10
C VAL A 515 -8.64 -6.36 -15.33
N ALA A 516 -7.88 -6.42 -16.42
CA ALA A 516 -7.17 -7.64 -16.80
C ALA A 516 -6.06 -8.01 -15.82
N GLY A 517 -5.34 -7.04 -15.24
CA GLY A 517 -4.31 -7.32 -14.24
C GLY A 517 -4.84 -8.03 -13.00
N SER A 518 -6.10 -7.79 -12.63
CA SER A 518 -6.74 -8.49 -11.50
C SER A 518 -7.32 -9.86 -11.86
N LEU A 519 -7.48 -10.16 -13.15
CA LEU A 519 -8.02 -11.43 -13.64
C LEU A 519 -6.93 -12.46 -13.94
N GLU A 520 -5.66 -12.03 -13.92
CA GLU A 520 -4.52 -12.92 -14.10
C GLU A 520 -4.46 -13.96 -12.99
N ARG A 521 -4.08 -15.19 -13.36
CA ARG A 521 -3.72 -16.24 -12.42
C ARG A 521 -2.45 -15.84 -11.67
N ASN A 522 -2.44 -16.09 -10.37
CA ASN A 522 -1.28 -15.82 -9.53
C ASN A 522 -0.04 -16.59 -10.01
N VAL A 523 1.10 -15.90 -10.00
CA VAL A 523 2.40 -16.54 -10.17
C VAL A 523 2.66 -17.49 -8.99
N PRO A 524 3.25 -18.69 -9.19
CA PRO A 524 3.55 -19.59 -8.09
C PRO A 524 4.32 -18.89 -6.95
N SER A 525 3.86 -19.09 -5.72
CA SER A 525 4.40 -18.47 -4.50
C SER A 525 4.23 -16.95 -4.38
N ALA A 526 3.44 -16.32 -5.23
CA ALA A 526 3.01 -14.92 -5.13
C ALA A 526 1.48 -14.83 -5.09
N GLN A 527 0.95 -13.69 -4.67
CA GLN A 527 -0.49 -13.38 -4.63
C GLN A 527 -0.88 -12.34 -5.68
N ALA A 528 -0.15 -12.33 -6.80
CA ALA A 528 -0.41 -11.45 -7.93
C ALA A 528 -0.09 -12.18 -9.24
N GLY A 529 -0.83 -11.83 -10.29
CA GLY A 529 -0.48 -12.21 -11.66
C GLY A 529 0.81 -11.54 -12.15
N PRO A 530 1.40 -12.01 -13.26
CA PRO A 530 2.68 -11.53 -13.77
C PRO A 530 2.75 -10.01 -14.01
N THR A 531 1.67 -9.37 -14.47
CA THR A 531 1.66 -7.93 -14.77
C THR A 531 1.69 -7.11 -13.48
N PHE A 532 0.81 -7.42 -12.53
CA PHE A 532 0.82 -6.76 -11.22
C PHE A 532 2.10 -7.08 -10.46
N LEU A 533 2.61 -8.31 -10.52
CA LEU A 533 3.88 -8.67 -9.90
C LEU A 533 5.04 -7.81 -10.42
N CYS A 534 5.10 -7.54 -11.74
CA CYS A 534 6.08 -6.63 -12.33
C CYS A 534 5.98 -5.21 -11.73
N ILE A 535 4.79 -4.61 -11.75
CA ILE A 535 4.55 -3.25 -11.25
C ILE A 535 4.91 -3.14 -9.76
N LEU A 536 4.46 -4.11 -8.95
CA LEU A 536 4.72 -4.13 -7.51
C LEU A 536 6.21 -4.28 -7.23
N THR A 537 6.88 -5.21 -7.91
CA THR A 537 8.32 -5.44 -7.76
C THR A 537 9.12 -4.19 -8.14
N GLU A 538 8.74 -3.51 -9.23
CA GLU A 538 9.37 -2.26 -9.66
C GLU A 538 9.17 -1.15 -8.62
N GLN A 539 7.95 -0.96 -8.11
CA GLN A 539 7.67 0.08 -7.13
C GLN A 539 8.46 -0.14 -5.83
N PHE A 540 8.41 -1.33 -5.24
CA PHE A 540 9.12 -1.59 -3.99
C PHE A 540 10.64 -1.59 -4.16
N TYR A 541 11.16 -1.94 -5.34
CA TYR A 541 12.56 -1.67 -5.64
C TYR A 541 12.87 -0.17 -5.60
N ARG A 542 12.04 0.68 -6.22
CA ARG A 542 12.22 2.14 -6.22
C ARG A 542 12.17 2.74 -4.83
N THR A 543 11.18 2.34 -4.05
CA THR A 543 10.98 2.83 -2.69
C THR A 543 12.17 2.46 -1.78
N ARG A 544 12.79 1.29 -1.96
CA ARG A 544 14.01 0.90 -1.24
C ARG A 544 15.26 1.58 -1.78
N ALA A 545 15.59 1.33 -3.04
CA ALA A 545 16.87 1.75 -3.64
C ALA A 545 16.95 3.27 -3.86
N GLY A 546 15.81 3.96 -3.98
CA GLY A 546 15.73 5.42 -4.05
C GLY A 546 15.72 6.11 -2.69
N ASP A 547 15.72 5.37 -1.57
CA ASP A 547 15.65 5.92 -0.22
C ASP A 547 17.05 5.98 0.44
N ARG A 548 17.62 7.19 0.53
CA ARG A 548 18.93 7.45 1.15
C ARG A 548 18.97 7.06 2.62
N TYR A 549 17.82 7.09 3.30
CA TYR A 549 17.72 6.84 4.72
C TYR A 549 17.22 5.42 5.04
N PHE A 550 17.03 4.55 4.03
CA PHE A 550 16.54 3.18 4.23
C PHE A 550 17.37 2.48 5.31
N TYR A 551 16.71 1.78 6.23
CA TYR A 551 17.33 1.44 7.53
C TYR A 551 18.62 0.60 7.45
N GLU A 552 18.81 -0.16 6.36
CA GLU A 552 20.01 -0.98 6.14
C GLU A 552 21.19 -0.22 5.53
N ASN A 553 20.99 1.02 5.09
CA ASN A 553 22.03 1.82 4.44
C ASN A 553 23.04 2.35 5.46
N GLY A 554 24.30 1.96 5.27
CA GLY A 554 25.44 2.36 6.09
C GLY A 554 26.44 3.28 5.39
N ALA A 555 26.11 3.81 4.21
CA ALA A 555 27.04 4.62 3.42
C ALA A 555 27.40 5.96 4.08
N ASP A 556 26.47 6.57 4.82
CA ASP A 556 26.70 7.79 5.61
C ASP A 556 26.65 7.46 7.12
N PRO A 557 27.78 7.49 7.84
CA PRO A 557 27.85 7.19 9.27
C PRO A 557 26.99 8.10 10.15
N GLU A 558 26.64 9.31 9.70
CA GLU A 558 25.77 10.22 10.47
C GLU A 558 24.32 9.75 10.46
N ILE A 559 23.91 9.01 9.42
CA ILE A 559 22.54 8.54 9.16
C ILE A 559 22.39 7.06 9.49
N ALA A 560 23.46 6.28 9.38
CA ALA A 560 23.47 4.85 9.62
C ALA A 560 23.12 4.52 11.08
N PHE A 561 22.37 3.45 11.29
CA PHE A 561 22.36 2.79 12.59
C PHE A 561 23.73 2.15 12.83
N THR A 562 24.17 2.05 14.08
CA THR A 562 25.39 1.27 14.38
C THR A 562 25.16 -0.21 14.01
N PRO A 563 26.20 -1.02 13.79
CA PRO A 563 26.02 -2.43 13.44
C PRO A 563 25.19 -3.20 14.48
N SER A 564 25.34 -2.90 15.77
CA SER A 564 24.54 -3.52 16.84
C SER A 564 23.08 -3.08 16.82
N GLN A 565 22.82 -1.78 16.58
CA GLN A 565 21.46 -1.26 16.42
C GLN A 565 20.75 -1.89 15.22
N LEU A 566 21.43 -1.96 14.07
CA LEU A 566 20.89 -2.58 12.86
C LEU A 566 20.56 -4.07 13.06
N GLU A 567 21.46 -4.81 13.71
CA GLU A 567 21.23 -6.22 14.03
C GLU A 567 20.04 -6.40 14.98
N SER A 568 19.93 -5.53 15.98
CA SER A 568 18.79 -5.54 16.90
C SER A 568 17.45 -5.27 16.19
N ILE A 569 17.41 -4.35 15.23
CA ILE A 569 16.22 -4.09 14.41
C ILE A 569 15.85 -5.33 13.59
N ARG A 570 16.81 -5.93 12.88
CA ARG A 570 16.58 -7.13 12.04
C ARG A 570 16.05 -8.34 12.81
N HIS A 571 16.38 -8.46 14.08
CA HIS A 571 15.93 -9.58 14.91
C HIS A 571 14.71 -9.27 15.77
N GLY A 572 14.57 -8.01 16.19
CA GLY A 572 13.55 -7.59 17.16
C GLY A 572 12.27 -7.07 16.53
N SER A 573 12.31 -6.62 15.27
CA SER A 573 11.14 -6.07 14.59
C SER A 573 10.29 -7.18 13.97
N SER A 574 9.08 -7.36 14.48
CA SER A 574 8.07 -8.26 13.89
C SER A 574 6.67 -7.71 14.11
N MET A 575 5.73 -8.05 13.22
CA MET A 575 4.32 -7.71 13.42
C MET A 575 3.78 -8.32 14.73
N ALA A 576 4.23 -9.52 15.08
CA ALA A 576 3.86 -10.17 16.33
C ALA A 576 4.29 -9.35 17.56
N ARG A 577 5.53 -8.85 17.56
CA ARG A 577 6.06 -8.02 18.65
C ARG A 577 5.34 -6.68 18.74
N LEU A 578 5.14 -6.00 17.61
CA LEU A 578 4.42 -4.73 17.52
C LEU A 578 3.01 -4.83 18.14
N LEU A 579 2.28 -5.90 17.82
CA LEU A 579 0.95 -6.16 18.39
C LEU A 579 1.02 -6.50 19.89
N CYS A 580 1.96 -7.32 20.32
CA CYS A 580 2.14 -7.66 21.75
C CYS A 580 2.45 -6.42 22.62
N ASP A 581 3.24 -5.48 22.12
CA ASP A 581 3.62 -4.27 22.85
C ASP A 581 2.48 -3.27 23.01
N ASN A 582 1.62 -3.17 22.00
CA ASN A 582 0.74 -2.00 21.83
C ASN A 582 -0.76 -2.32 21.79
N ALA A 583 -1.13 -3.57 21.54
CA ALA A 583 -2.53 -3.99 21.55
C ALA A 583 -3.01 -4.29 22.98
N ASP A 584 -4.31 -4.13 23.20
CA ASP A 584 -4.88 -4.30 24.52
C ASP A 584 -5.08 -5.79 24.85
N HIS A 585 -4.55 -6.24 25.99
CA HIS A 585 -4.77 -7.57 26.57
C HIS A 585 -4.25 -8.76 25.73
N ILE A 586 -3.29 -8.53 24.85
CA ILE A 586 -2.59 -9.59 24.11
C ILE A 586 -1.42 -10.11 24.97
N GLN A 587 -1.48 -11.39 25.36
CA GLN A 587 -0.41 -12.08 26.09
C GLN A 587 0.22 -13.23 25.29
N LEU A 588 -0.51 -13.74 24.30
CA LEU A 588 -0.11 -14.82 23.43
C LEU A 588 -0.28 -14.37 21.97
N MET A 589 0.72 -14.62 21.14
CA MET A 589 0.71 -14.25 19.72
C MET A 589 1.48 -15.29 18.92
N GLN A 590 1.06 -15.53 17.68
CA GLN A 590 1.79 -16.39 16.75
C GLN A 590 2.96 -15.62 16.10
N PRO A 591 4.17 -16.18 15.98
CA PRO A 591 5.33 -15.45 15.46
C PRO A 591 5.13 -14.86 14.06
N ARG A 592 4.44 -15.57 13.16
CA ARG A 592 4.09 -15.04 11.83
C ARG A 592 2.70 -14.43 11.90
N ALA A 593 2.61 -13.18 12.34
CA ALA A 593 1.34 -12.52 12.67
C ALA A 593 0.43 -12.17 11.47
N PHE A 594 0.91 -12.30 10.23
CA PHE A 594 0.09 -12.23 9.01
C PHE A 594 -0.52 -13.58 8.62
N GLU A 595 -0.05 -14.69 9.20
CA GLU A 595 -0.56 -16.03 8.96
C GLU A 595 -1.61 -16.44 10.00
N GLN A 596 -2.47 -17.37 9.60
CA GLN A 596 -3.38 -18.08 10.49
C GLN A 596 -2.59 -18.87 11.55
N ILE A 597 -3.20 -19.05 12.72
CA ILE A 597 -2.65 -19.93 13.77
C ILE A 597 -2.69 -21.36 13.25
N SER A 598 -1.56 -22.07 13.36
CA SER A 598 -1.44 -23.44 12.86
C SER A 598 -0.41 -24.24 13.66
N HIS A 599 -0.26 -25.52 13.31
CA HIS A 599 0.77 -26.38 13.91
C HIS A 599 2.21 -25.84 13.69
N ASN A 600 2.44 -25.09 12.60
CA ASN A 600 3.72 -24.45 12.27
C ASN A 600 3.75 -22.95 12.64
N ASN A 601 2.68 -22.41 13.23
CA ASN A 601 2.55 -21.01 13.64
C ASN A 601 1.72 -20.94 14.93
N LYS A 602 2.24 -21.54 16.00
CA LYS A 602 1.52 -21.66 17.27
C LYS A 602 1.58 -20.34 18.03
N LEU A 603 0.59 -20.12 18.88
CA LEU A 603 0.63 -19.07 19.88
C LEU A 603 1.78 -19.32 20.87
N VAL A 604 2.57 -18.29 21.13
CA VAL A 604 3.64 -18.28 22.14
C VAL A 604 3.44 -17.06 23.06
N PRO A 605 3.95 -17.10 24.31
CA PRO A 605 4.01 -15.92 25.18
C PRO A 605 4.70 -14.73 24.50
N CYS A 606 4.11 -13.54 24.61
CA CYS A 606 4.71 -12.31 24.08
C CYS A 606 6.12 -12.04 24.63
N GLU A 607 6.43 -12.52 25.83
CA GLU A 607 7.74 -12.42 26.46
C GLU A 607 8.83 -13.27 25.77
N GLU A 608 8.44 -14.31 25.03
CA GLU A 608 9.36 -15.15 24.27
C GLU A 608 9.65 -14.59 22.86
N LEU A 609 8.89 -13.57 22.42
CA LEU A 609 9.11 -12.93 21.13
C LEU A 609 10.32 -11.99 21.22
N PRO A 610 11.22 -12.01 20.21
CA PRO A 610 12.34 -11.08 20.12
C PRO A 610 11.91 -9.62 20.19
N THR A 611 12.77 -8.77 20.76
CA THR A 611 12.55 -7.32 20.91
C THR A 611 13.72 -6.53 20.36
N VAL A 612 13.45 -5.29 19.95
CA VAL A 612 14.50 -4.29 19.68
C VAL A 612 15.07 -3.81 21.02
N ASP A 613 16.39 -3.91 21.19
CA ASP A 613 17.12 -3.49 22.37
C ASP A 613 17.43 -1.99 22.30
N LEU A 614 16.53 -1.19 22.87
CA LEU A 614 16.64 0.27 22.91
C LEU A 614 17.80 0.76 23.81
N SER A 615 18.43 -0.10 24.62
CA SER A 615 19.62 0.28 25.39
C SER A 615 20.83 0.58 24.49
N LEU A 616 20.83 0.07 23.25
CA LEU A 616 21.85 0.33 22.24
C LEU A 616 21.84 1.78 21.72
N TRP A 617 20.85 2.60 22.11
CA TRP A 617 20.79 4.03 21.83
C TRP A 617 21.28 4.90 23.00
N ALA A 618 21.88 4.29 24.04
CA ALA A 618 22.48 5.02 25.14
C ALA A 618 23.62 5.94 24.68
N ASP A 619 23.49 7.23 24.95
CA ASP A 619 24.51 8.24 24.66
C ASP A 619 25.62 8.19 25.71
N SER A 620 26.83 7.83 25.27
CA SER A 620 28.03 7.78 26.09
C SER A 620 28.39 9.12 26.78
N ARG A 621 27.91 10.25 26.25
CA ARG A 621 28.11 11.59 26.87
C ARG A 621 27.39 11.74 28.21
N ASN A 622 26.39 10.91 28.49
CA ASN A 622 25.71 10.85 29.79
C ASN A 622 26.64 10.40 30.92
N TYR A 623 27.76 9.73 30.59
CA TYR A 623 28.76 9.27 31.56
C TYR A 623 29.67 10.41 32.06
N TYR A 624 29.89 11.44 31.23
CA TYR A 624 30.80 12.55 31.53
C TYR A 624 30.13 13.75 32.21
N LYS A 625 28.79 13.85 32.19
CA LYS A 625 28.01 14.86 32.93
C LYS A 625 27.56 14.39 34.32
N LYS A 626 27.81 13.13 34.68
CA LYS A 626 27.55 12.54 36.01
C LYS A 626 28.76 12.60 36.97
N LYS A 627 29.92 13.05 36.49
CA LYS A 627 31.07 13.44 37.30
C LYS A 627 31.17 14.95 37.30
#